data_AF-A0A359E212-F1
#
_entry.id   AF-A0A359E212-F1
#
_cell.length_a   1.000
_cell.length_b   1.000
_cell.length_c   1.000
_cell.angle_alpha   90.00
_cell.angle_beta   90.00
_cell.angle_gamma   90.00
#
_symmetry.space_group_name_H-M   'P 1'
#
loop_
_entity.id
_entity.type
_entity.pdbx_description
1 polymer ?
#
loop_
_entity_poly.entity_id
_entity_poly.type
_entity_poly.pdbx_seq_one_letter_code
_entity_poly.pdbx_strand_id
1 'polypeptide(L)'
;GPDSPEVVEAIRRADDLVGYLIEKMNQSRLKEYTNLMIVSDHGMAEVSPDRKVVLDDMIDPEDLELVEYRPSLMANVKDGKLDEVYNALKANEENFKVYKKEDIPDRYHLKNHPRIPELLMVADLGYTINSRDYFESRDNYPSGGVHGFDNMETEMHAIFVANGPDFKSGYRMQAFQNVHLYALMAHLLEVEPAQTDGNLNTVSVMLKQ
;
A
#
# COMPACT_ATOMS: atom_id res chain seq x y z
N GLY A 1 17.29 1.71 1.21
CA GLY A 1 15.95 1.14 0.96
C GLY A 1 15.50 0.36 2.17
N PRO A 2 14.47 -0.51 2.06
CA PRO A 2 14.00 -1.33 3.18
C PRO A 2 15.10 -2.16 3.87
N ASP A 3 16.14 -2.56 3.14
CA ASP A 3 17.23 -3.41 3.66
C ASP A 3 18.44 -2.63 4.22
N SER A 4 18.30 -1.31 4.45
CA SER A 4 19.43 -0.50 4.89
C SER A 4 19.64 -0.51 6.41
N PRO A 5 20.89 -0.27 6.90
CA PRO A 5 21.16 -0.16 8.33
C PRO A 5 20.33 0.91 9.04
N GLU A 6 19.97 1.99 8.34
CA GLU A 6 19.11 3.06 8.86
C GLU A 6 17.69 2.56 9.14
N VAL A 7 17.15 1.66 8.31
CA VAL A 7 15.85 1.04 8.56
C VAL A 7 15.92 0.11 9.78
N VAL A 8 17.00 -0.66 9.92
CA VAL A 8 17.22 -1.49 11.13
C VAL A 8 17.23 -0.63 12.39
N GLU A 9 17.90 0.52 12.36
CA GLU A 9 17.94 1.44 13.50
C GLU A 9 16.57 2.10 13.75
N ALA A 10 15.83 2.45 12.69
CA ALA A 10 14.48 2.97 12.81
C ALA A 10 13.51 1.94 13.44
N ILE A 11 13.64 0.66 13.09
CA ILE A 11 12.87 -0.45 13.69
C ILE A 11 13.18 -0.55 15.18
N ARG A 12 14.46 -0.52 15.58
CA ARG A 12 14.83 -0.53 17.02
C ARG A 12 14.21 0.63 17.77
N ARG A 13 14.26 1.83 17.19
CA ARG A 13 13.64 3.01 17.80
C ARG A 13 12.12 2.86 17.93
N ALA A 14 11.45 2.29 16.93
CA ALA A 14 10.01 2.03 17.00
C ALA A 14 9.68 0.99 18.09
N ASP A 15 10.47 -0.07 18.20
CA ASP A 15 10.36 -1.09 19.25
C ASP A 15 10.55 -0.48 20.65
N ASP A 16 11.58 0.36 20.85
CA ASP A 16 11.82 1.08 22.10
C ASP A 16 10.63 1.97 22.50
N LEU A 17 10.00 2.65 21.53
CA LEU A 17 8.83 3.48 21.77
C LEU A 17 7.59 2.66 22.15
N VAL A 18 7.39 1.51 21.51
CA VAL A 18 6.34 0.55 21.89
C VAL A 18 6.61 0.01 23.30
N GLY A 19 7.86 -0.35 23.61
CA GLY A 19 8.28 -0.78 24.93
C GLY A 19 8.00 0.28 26.00
N TYR A 20 8.34 1.54 25.72
CA TYR A 20 8.04 2.68 26.58
C TYR A 20 6.53 2.85 26.82
N LEU A 21 5.70 2.77 25.76
CA LEU A 21 4.25 2.84 25.88
C LEU A 21 3.72 1.73 26.81
N ILE A 22 4.14 0.49 26.60
CA ILE A 22 3.75 -0.66 27.41
C ILE A 22 4.19 -0.47 28.87
N GLU A 23 5.40 0.03 29.11
CA GLU A 23 5.91 0.33 30.45
C GLU A 23 5.02 1.37 31.16
N LYS A 24 4.64 2.45 30.47
CA LYS A 24 3.78 3.50 31.03
C LYS A 24 2.36 3.03 31.29
N MET A 25 1.82 2.16 30.43
CA MET A 25 0.54 1.50 30.67
C MET A 25 0.57 0.60 31.91
N ASN A 26 1.68 -0.13 32.14
CA ASN A 26 1.86 -0.93 33.36
C ASN A 26 1.90 -0.06 34.61
N GLN A 27 2.74 0.99 34.61
CA GLN A 27 2.88 1.91 35.74
C GLN A 27 1.56 2.58 36.11
N SER A 28 0.73 2.88 35.11
CA SER A 28 -0.59 3.49 35.27
C SER A 28 -1.72 2.48 35.54
N ARG A 29 -1.42 1.17 35.66
CA ARG A 29 -2.41 0.09 35.82
C ARG A 29 -3.48 0.03 34.71
N LEU A 30 -3.15 0.53 33.52
CA LEU A 30 -4.05 0.55 32.36
C LEU A 30 -3.95 -0.71 31.50
N LYS A 31 -2.85 -1.45 31.58
CA LYS A 31 -2.60 -2.63 30.72
C LYS A 31 -3.72 -3.67 30.78
N GLU A 32 -4.31 -3.91 31.95
CA GLU A 32 -5.37 -4.92 32.12
C GLU A 32 -6.71 -4.51 31.49
N TYR A 33 -6.89 -3.21 31.19
CA TYR A 33 -8.14 -2.63 30.70
C TYR A 33 -8.03 -2.06 29.29
N THR A 34 -6.87 -2.20 28.63
CA THR A 34 -6.62 -1.57 27.33
C THR A 34 -6.37 -2.62 26.26
N ASN A 35 -7.13 -2.52 25.17
CA ASN A 35 -6.84 -3.21 23.92
C ASN A 35 -5.88 -2.35 23.09
N LEU A 36 -4.63 -2.80 22.99
CA LEU A 36 -3.60 -2.17 22.17
C LEU A 36 -3.52 -2.88 20.82
N MET A 37 -3.68 -2.13 19.73
CA MET A 37 -3.41 -2.59 18.37
C MET A 37 -2.26 -1.78 17.77
N ILE A 38 -1.22 -2.48 17.33
CA ILE A 38 -0.07 -1.93 16.61
C ILE A 38 -0.24 -2.32 15.16
N VAL A 39 -0.34 -1.31 14.30
CA VAL A 39 -0.64 -1.47 12.87
C VAL A 39 0.33 -0.64 12.03
N SER A 40 0.32 -0.91 10.73
CA SER A 40 0.92 -0.05 9.72
C SER A 40 -0.07 0.08 8.54
N ASP A 41 0.13 1.10 7.73
CA ASP A 41 -0.58 1.36 6.48
C ASP A 41 -0.14 0.42 5.35
N HIS A 42 1.17 0.24 5.16
CA HIS A 42 1.75 -0.59 4.11
C HIS A 42 3.19 -1.02 4.43
N GLY A 43 3.72 -1.96 3.65
CA GLY A 43 5.14 -2.30 3.66
C GLY A 43 5.99 -1.41 2.74
N MET A 44 7.11 -1.94 2.24
CA MET A 44 8.10 -1.21 1.45
C MET A 44 8.89 -2.18 0.57
N ALA A 45 9.22 -1.77 -0.66
CA ALA A 45 10.06 -2.52 -1.59
C ALA A 45 11.23 -1.68 -2.10
N GLU A 46 12.35 -2.32 -2.44
CA GLU A 46 13.52 -1.64 -2.99
C GLU A 46 13.40 -1.40 -4.50
N VAL A 47 13.72 -0.19 -4.94
CA VAL A 47 13.83 0.18 -6.36
C VAL A 47 15.28 0.39 -6.78
N SER A 48 15.56 0.19 -8.07
CA SER A 48 16.93 0.26 -8.61
C SER A 48 16.99 1.06 -9.93
N PRO A 49 18.13 1.72 -10.23
CA PRO A 49 18.37 2.36 -11.52
C PRO A 49 18.33 1.38 -12.70
N ASP A 50 18.52 0.09 -12.44
CA ASP A 50 18.48 -0.99 -13.44
C ASP A 50 17.06 -1.51 -13.71
N ARG A 51 16.06 -1.08 -12.91
CA ARG A 51 14.66 -1.51 -13.01
C ARG A 51 13.76 -0.33 -13.36
N LYS A 52 13.80 0.09 -14.62
CA LYS A 52 13.05 1.22 -15.16
C LYS A 52 12.13 0.78 -16.27
N VAL A 53 10.94 1.37 -16.30
CA VAL A 53 10.05 1.39 -17.47
C VAL A 53 10.02 2.83 -17.97
N VAL A 54 10.58 3.08 -19.15
CA VAL A 54 10.73 4.41 -19.73
C VAL A 54 9.59 4.66 -20.71
N LEU A 55 8.71 5.62 -20.40
CA LEU A 55 7.51 5.90 -21.18
C LEU A 55 7.81 6.34 -22.62
N ASP A 56 8.87 7.13 -22.80
CA ASP A 56 9.31 7.70 -24.07
C ASP A 56 9.64 6.65 -25.14
N ASP A 57 9.92 5.40 -24.72
CA ASP A 57 10.22 4.29 -25.64
C ASP A 57 8.93 3.67 -26.24
N MET A 58 7.75 4.06 -25.74
CA MET A 58 6.47 3.48 -26.10
C MET A 58 5.45 4.52 -26.58
N ILE A 59 5.43 5.70 -25.95
CA ILE A 59 4.46 6.77 -26.19
C ILE A 59 5.14 8.14 -26.08
N ASP A 60 4.46 9.21 -26.52
CA ASP A 60 4.84 10.57 -26.18
C ASP A 60 4.36 10.88 -24.75
N PRO A 61 5.26 11.08 -23.75
CA PRO A 61 4.84 11.35 -22.37
C PRO A 61 4.00 12.63 -22.22
N GLU A 62 4.10 13.58 -23.16
CA GLU A 62 3.28 14.78 -23.17
C GLU A 62 1.79 14.47 -23.43
N ASP A 63 1.46 13.28 -23.92
CA ASP A 63 0.07 12.85 -24.08
C ASP A 63 -0.61 12.45 -22.77
N LEU A 64 0.16 12.36 -21.68
CA LEU A 64 -0.34 12.03 -20.34
C LEU A 64 -0.41 13.27 -19.44
N GLU A 65 -1.55 13.46 -18.79
CA GLU A 65 -1.68 14.34 -17.63
C GLU A 65 -1.58 13.50 -16.36
N LEU A 66 -0.40 13.48 -15.75
CA LEU A 66 -0.12 12.66 -14.56
C LEU A 66 -0.86 13.18 -13.33
N VAL A 67 -1.66 12.29 -12.72
CA VAL A 67 -2.32 12.50 -11.43
C VAL A 67 -1.54 11.83 -10.32
N GLU A 68 -0.97 10.66 -10.59
CA GLU A 68 -0.05 9.99 -9.67
C GLU A 68 1.20 9.47 -10.42
N TYR A 69 2.36 9.56 -9.76
CA TYR A 69 3.65 9.49 -10.45
C TYR A 69 4.40 8.15 -10.32
N ARG A 70 4.35 7.46 -9.17
CA ARG A 70 5.08 6.19 -8.94
C ARG A 70 4.64 5.47 -7.65
N PRO A 71 4.88 4.15 -7.53
CA PRO A 71 5.29 3.20 -8.57
C PRO A 71 4.11 2.77 -9.45
N SER A 72 2.89 3.04 -8.99
CA SER A 72 1.68 3.00 -9.80
C SER A 72 1.42 4.40 -10.35
N LEU A 73 1.40 4.53 -11.67
CA LEU A 73 1.14 5.78 -12.36
C LEU A 73 -0.34 5.84 -12.73
N MET A 74 -0.99 6.97 -12.46
CA MET A 74 -2.35 7.24 -12.92
C MET A 74 -2.38 8.52 -13.73
N ALA A 75 -3.01 8.50 -14.89
CA ALA A 75 -3.02 9.63 -15.80
C ALA A 75 -4.33 9.74 -16.59
N ASN A 76 -4.75 10.97 -16.87
CA ASN A 76 -5.67 11.23 -17.97
C ASN A 76 -4.88 11.30 -19.27
N VAL A 77 -5.54 11.02 -20.39
CA VAL A 77 -4.92 11.08 -21.71
C VAL A 77 -5.50 12.25 -22.47
N LYS A 78 -4.67 12.92 -23.30
CA LYS A 78 -5.17 13.96 -24.21
C LYS A 78 -6.36 13.46 -25.05
N ASP A 79 -7.32 14.34 -25.28
CA ASP A 79 -8.55 14.05 -26.01
C ASP A 79 -8.29 13.31 -27.33
N GLY A 80 -8.96 12.17 -27.52
CA GLY A 80 -8.87 11.36 -28.73
C GLY A 80 -7.65 10.44 -28.83
N LYS A 81 -6.73 10.45 -27.85
CA LYS A 81 -5.52 9.62 -27.86
C LYS A 81 -5.55 8.38 -26.97
N LEU A 82 -6.60 8.20 -26.15
CA LEU A 82 -6.68 7.11 -25.17
C LEU A 82 -6.40 5.72 -25.77
N ASP A 83 -7.05 5.37 -26.89
CA ASP A 83 -6.87 4.07 -27.52
C ASP A 83 -5.46 3.89 -28.12
N GLU A 84 -4.91 4.94 -28.72
CA GLU A 84 -3.56 4.93 -29.30
C GLU A 84 -2.51 4.68 -28.20
N VAL A 85 -2.55 5.50 -27.15
CA VAL A 85 -1.65 5.43 -25.99
C VAL A 85 -1.80 4.08 -25.27
N TYR A 86 -3.04 3.66 -24.99
CA TYR A 86 -3.29 2.38 -24.32
C TYR A 86 -2.74 1.21 -25.13
N ASN A 87 -3.01 1.14 -26.44
CA ASN A 87 -2.56 0.03 -27.26
C ASN A 87 -1.03 -0.02 -27.39
N ALA A 88 -0.37 1.14 -27.49
CA ALA A 88 1.09 1.22 -27.51
C ALA A 88 1.72 0.73 -26.20
N LEU A 89 1.19 1.18 -25.05
CA LEU A 89 1.61 0.69 -23.73
C LEU A 89 1.34 -0.81 -23.58
N LYS A 90 0.17 -1.28 -24.02
CA LYS A 90 -0.24 -2.68 -23.88
C LYS A 90 0.61 -3.62 -24.74
N ALA A 91 1.01 -3.19 -25.94
CA ALA A 91 1.88 -3.96 -26.82
C ALA A 91 3.30 -4.14 -26.25
N ASN A 92 3.73 -3.24 -25.35
CA ASN A 92 5.04 -3.23 -24.71
C ASN A 92 4.93 -3.54 -23.20
N GLU A 93 3.88 -4.23 -22.77
CA GLU A 93 3.61 -4.54 -21.36
C GLU A 93 4.63 -5.56 -20.81
N GLU A 94 5.77 -5.05 -20.33
CA GLU A 94 6.87 -5.81 -19.73
C GLU A 94 7.36 -5.10 -18.46
N ASN A 95 7.35 -5.79 -17.32
CA ASN A 95 7.66 -5.23 -15.99
C ASN A 95 6.65 -4.17 -15.48
N PHE A 96 5.46 -4.13 -16.08
CA PHE A 96 4.31 -3.38 -15.60
C PHE A 96 3.01 -4.00 -16.13
N LYS A 97 1.88 -3.49 -15.63
CA LYS A 97 0.53 -3.73 -16.16
C LYS A 97 -0.16 -2.42 -16.48
N VAL A 98 -0.88 -2.35 -17.59
CA VAL A 98 -1.70 -1.18 -17.94
C VAL A 98 -3.17 -1.55 -18.07
N TYR A 99 -4.02 -0.70 -17.50
CA TYR A 99 -5.47 -0.84 -17.48
C TYR A 99 -6.11 0.49 -17.88
N LYS A 100 -7.14 0.41 -18.72
CA LYS A 100 -8.15 1.47 -18.76
C LYS A 100 -8.96 1.42 -17.47
N LYS A 101 -9.55 2.55 -17.08
CA LYS A 101 -10.36 2.68 -15.86
C LYS A 101 -11.38 1.56 -15.69
N GLU A 102 -12.17 1.27 -16.73
CA GLU A 102 -13.20 0.22 -16.72
C GLU A 102 -12.63 -1.19 -16.50
N ASP A 103 -11.41 -1.42 -16.96
CA ASP A 103 -10.71 -2.70 -16.95
C ASP A 103 -9.81 -2.91 -15.72
N ILE A 104 -9.72 -1.92 -14.83
CA ILE A 104 -9.01 -2.08 -13.55
C ILE A 104 -9.63 -3.26 -12.79
N PRO A 105 -8.81 -4.22 -12.31
CA PRO A 105 -9.30 -5.39 -11.59
C PRO A 105 -10.19 -5.03 -10.39
N ASP A 106 -11.35 -5.69 -10.28
CA ASP A 106 -12.33 -5.42 -9.22
C ASP A 106 -11.75 -5.60 -7.81
N ARG A 107 -10.77 -6.48 -7.65
CA ARG A 107 -10.07 -6.71 -6.36
C ARG A 107 -9.37 -5.47 -5.80
N TYR A 108 -9.05 -4.48 -6.64
CA TYR A 108 -8.48 -3.22 -6.17
C TYR A 108 -9.53 -2.28 -5.57
N HIS A 109 -10.83 -2.51 -5.85
CA HIS A 109 -11.93 -1.64 -5.43
C HIS A 109 -11.72 -0.16 -5.77
N LEU A 110 -11.02 0.11 -6.88
CA LEU A 110 -10.52 1.45 -7.22
C LEU A 110 -11.40 2.17 -8.24
N LYS A 111 -11.75 1.53 -9.36
CA LYS A 111 -12.28 2.18 -10.59
C LYS A 111 -13.57 2.98 -10.46
N ASN A 112 -14.41 2.68 -9.46
CA ASN A 112 -15.76 3.25 -9.34
C ASN A 112 -15.77 4.62 -8.65
N HIS A 113 -14.87 5.53 -9.04
CA HIS A 113 -14.79 6.87 -8.47
C HIS A 113 -14.35 7.91 -9.53
N PRO A 114 -14.92 9.13 -9.55
CA PRO A 114 -14.59 10.16 -10.54
C PRO A 114 -13.15 10.66 -10.46
N ARG A 115 -12.48 10.50 -9.31
CA ARG A 115 -11.05 10.86 -9.16
C ARG A 115 -10.08 9.86 -9.77
N ILE A 116 -10.55 8.66 -10.17
CA ILE A 116 -9.68 7.71 -10.86
C ILE A 116 -9.55 8.12 -12.33
N PRO A 117 -8.32 8.36 -12.82
CA PRO A 117 -8.07 8.74 -14.20
C PRO A 117 -8.39 7.64 -15.21
N GLU A 118 -8.23 7.94 -16.50
CA GLU A 118 -8.52 7.03 -17.61
C GLU A 118 -7.55 5.85 -17.68
N LEU A 119 -6.29 6.04 -17.29
CA LEU A 119 -5.26 5.02 -17.28
C LEU A 119 -4.70 4.78 -15.88
N LEU A 120 -4.52 3.50 -15.56
CA LEU A 120 -3.71 3.00 -14.45
C LEU A 120 -2.58 2.14 -15.01
N MET A 121 -1.34 2.47 -14.64
CA MET A 121 -0.18 1.60 -14.83
C MET A 121 0.34 1.17 -13.47
N VAL A 122 0.55 -0.13 -13.28
CA VAL A 122 1.12 -0.70 -12.04
C VAL A 122 2.45 -1.32 -12.40
N ALA A 123 3.56 -0.80 -11.86
CA ALA A 123 4.87 -1.40 -12.05
C ALA A 123 4.95 -2.78 -11.37
N ASP A 124 5.72 -3.70 -11.94
CA ASP A 124 6.11 -4.91 -11.22
C ASP A 124 7.03 -4.55 -10.05
N LEU A 125 7.11 -5.42 -9.04
CA LEU A 125 7.82 -5.13 -7.80
C LEU A 125 9.27 -4.66 -8.03
N GLY A 126 9.60 -3.51 -7.47
CA GLY A 126 10.94 -2.91 -7.55
C GLY A 126 11.24 -2.17 -8.86
N TYR A 127 10.31 -2.12 -9.81
CA TYR A 127 10.38 -1.26 -10.99
C TYR A 127 9.80 0.13 -10.70
N THR A 128 10.19 1.11 -11.52
CA THR A 128 9.56 2.44 -11.54
C THR A 128 9.23 2.81 -12.97
N ILE A 129 8.01 3.32 -13.18
CA ILE A 129 7.54 3.82 -14.47
C ILE A 129 7.65 5.35 -14.47
N ASN A 130 8.32 5.93 -15.45
CA ASN A 130 8.27 7.37 -15.68
C ASN A 130 8.86 7.77 -17.04
N SER A 131 8.89 9.08 -17.33
CA SER A 131 9.60 9.59 -18.50
C SER A 131 11.11 9.52 -18.35
N ARG A 132 11.82 9.54 -19.49
CA ARG A 132 13.27 9.60 -19.58
C ARG A 132 13.81 10.81 -18.83
N ASP A 133 13.25 11.98 -19.09
CA ASP A 133 13.60 13.24 -18.42
C ASP A 133 13.44 13.13 -16.89
N TYR A 134 12.40 12.44 -16.41
CA TYR A 134 12.21 12.21 -14.98
C TYR A 134 13.32 11.32 -14.38
N PHE A 135 13.80 10.31 -15.11
CA PHE A 135 14.91 9.50 -14.64
C PHE A 135 16.25 10.26 -14.69
N GLU A 136 16.52 10.98 -15.78
CA GLU A 136 17.81 11.62 -16.05
C GLU A 136 18.02 12.92 -15.26
N SER A 137 16.92 13.58 -14.84
CA SER A 137 16.98 14.76 -13.94
C SER A 137 17.47 14.45 -12.52
N ARG A 138 17.72 13.17 -12.19
CA ARG A 138 18.09 12.72 -10.85
C ARG A 138 19.27 11.76 -10.92
N ASP A 139 20.30 12.05 -10.13
CA ASP A 139 21.46 11.16 -10.05
C ASP A 139 21.09 9.84 -9.35
N ASN A 140 21.59 8.73 -9.91
CA ASN A 140 21.40 7.38 -9.38
C ASN A 140 19.94 7.02 -9.00
N TYR A 141 18.99 7.36 -9.87
CA TYR A 141 17.56 7.17 -9.66
C TYR A 141 16.96 6.14 -10.66
N PRO A 142 15.93 5.34 -10.28
CA PRO A 142 15.35 5.16 -8.94
C PRO A 142 16.30 4.51 -7.95
N SER A 143 16.24 4.90 -6.68
CA SER A 143 16.96 4.23 -5.60
C SER A 143 16.19 4.35 -4.30
N GLY A 144 16.51 3.47 -3.33
CA GLY A 144 15.88 3.48 -2.01
C GLY A 144 14.63 2.60 -1.92
N GLY A 145 13.73 2.96 -1.01
CA GLY A 145 12.47 2.23 -0.79
C GLY A 145 11.28 2.99 -1.36
N VAL A 146 10.34 2.27 -1.98
CA VAL A 146 9.06 2.78 -2.49
C VAL A 146 7.95 1.79 -2.14
N HIS A 147 6.71 2.27 -2.05
CA HIS A 147 5.50 1.51 -1.80
C HIS A 147 4.38 1.97 -2.74
N GLY A 148 3.26 1.26 -2.80
CA GLY A 148 2.16 1.55 -3.72
C GLY A 148 2.14 0.65 -4.98
N PHE A 149 2.86 -0.47 -4.93
CA PHE A 149 2.71 -1.58 -5.88
C PHE A 149 1.36 -2.30 -5.65
N ASP A 150 1.13 -3.38 -6.38
CA ASP A 150 -0.01 -4.26 -6.16
C ASP A 150 -0.11 -4.67 -4.68
N ASN A 151 -1.31 -4.51 -4.09
CA ASN A 151 -1.56 -4.80 -2.68
C ASN A 151 -1.48 -6.30 -2.33
N MET A 152 -1.38 -7.18 -3.34
CA MET A 152 -1.13 -8.61 -3.15
C MET A 152 0.35 -8.96 -3.04
N GLU A 153 1.27 -8.03 -3.33
CA GLU A 153 2.69 -8.24 -3.10
C GLU A 153 2.97 -8.27 -1.60
N THR A 154 3.71 -9.28 -1.15
CA THR A 154 3.96 -9.49 0.28
C THR A 154 4.71 -8.34 0.92
N GLU A 155 5.52 -7.64 0.15
CA GLU A 155 6.31 -6.47 0.49
C GLU A 155 5.42 -5.25 0.75
N MET A 156 4.19 -5.23 0.24
CA MET A 156 3.20 -4.17 0.51
C MET A 156 2.34 -4.46 1.73
N HIS A 157 2.38 -5.69 2.27
CA HIS A 157 1.61 -6.03 3.46
C HIS A 157 2.13 -5.29 4.70
N ALA A 158 1.19 -4.82 5.52
CA ALA A 158 1.48 -4.14 6.77
C ALA A 158 1.51 -5.12 7.96
N ILE A 159 2.12 -4.68 9.07
CA ILE A 159 2.05 -5.40 10.34
C ILE A 159 0.67 -5.23 11.01
N PHE A 160 0.26 -6.27 11.73
CA PHE A 160 -0.83 -6.20 12.71
C PHE A 160 -0.45 -7.03 13.94
N VAL A 161 -0.36 -6.39 15.10
CA VAL A 161 -0.14 -7.02 16.40
C VAL A 161 -1.14 -6.45 17.38
N ALA A 162 -1.83 -7.30 18.13
CA ALA A 162 -2.80 -6.86 19.12
C ALA A 162 -2.57 -7.54 20.47
N ASN A 163 -2.78 -6.80 21.55
CA ASN A 163 -2.71 -7.29 22.92
C ASN A 163 -3.72 -6.56 23.81
N GLY A 164 -4.46 -7.30 24.63
CA GLY A 164 -5.45 -6.71 25.52
C GLY A 164 -6.38 -7.73 26.17
N PRO A 165 -7.32 -7.26 27.02
CA PRO A 165 -8.29 -8.12 27.69
C PRO A 165 -9.17 -8.90 26.73
N ASP A 166 -9.48 -8.39 25.54
CA ASP A 166 -10.41 -9.03 24.60
C ASP A 166 -9.71 -9.88 23.53
N PHE A 167 -8.39 -9.76 23.39
CA PHE A 167 -7.62 -10.52 22.41
C PHE A 167 -7.09 -11.86 22.97
N LYS A 168 -7.18 -12.94 22.18
CA LYS A 168 -6.54 -14.21 22.50
C LYS A 168 -5.02 -14.03 22.64
N SER A 169 -4.43 -14.64 23.66
CA SER A 169 -2.98 -14.64 23.87
C SER A 169 -2.29 -15.73 23.05
N GLY A 170 -1.15 -15.41 22.44
CA GLY A 170 -0.35 -16.38 21.67
C GLY A 170 -1.01 -16.88 20.38
N TYR A 171 -2.09 -16.25 19.94
CA TYR A 171 -2.80 -16.62 18.72
C TYR A 171 -2.15 -15.96 17.49
N ARG A 172 -1.94 -16.74 16.43
CA ARG A 172 -1.43 -16.26 15.15
C ARG A 172 -2.48 -16.50 14.06
N MET A 173 -2.96 -15.41 13.47
CA MET A 173 -3.91 -15.45 12.37
C MET A 173 -3.19 -15.43 11.01
N GLN A 174 -3.87 -15.91 9.96
CA GLN A 174 -3.45 -15.64 8.58
C GLN A 174 -3.62 -14.14 8.24
N ALA A 175 -3.01 -13.70 7.14
CA ALA A 175 -3.17 -12.34 6.65
C ALA A 175 -4.66 -12.03 6.36
N PHE A 176 -5.05 -10.77 6.59
CA PHE A 176 -6.40 -10.27 6.35
C PHE A 176 -6.33 -8.81 5.89
N GLN A 177 -7.39 -8.30 5.29
CA GLN A 177 -7.44 -6.94 4.77
C GLN A 177 -7.68 -5.91 5.89
N ASN A 178 -6.96 -4.79 5.85
CA ASN A 178 -7.03 -3.72 6.86
C ASN A 178 -8.43 -3.07 6.96
N VAL A 179 -9.28 -3.17 5.93
CA VAL A 179 -10.67 -2.67 5.95
C VAL A 179 -11.50 -3.28 7.08
N HIS A 180 -11.13 -4.45 7.60
CA HIS A 180 -11.82 -5.10 8.72
C HIS A 180 -11.47 -4.49 10.09
N LEU A 181 -10.42 -3.67 10.18
CA LEU A 181 -10.01 -3.03 11.44
C LEU A 181 -11.06 -2.08 11.98
N TYR A 182 -11.82 -1.40 11.12
CA TYR A 182 -12.91 -0.52 11.54
C TYR A 182 -13.99 -1.30 12.31
N ALA A 183 -14.47 -2.41 11.74
CA ALA A 183 -15.48 -3.26 12.38
C ALA A 183 -14.97 -3.85 13.69
N LEU A 184 -13.69 -4.24 13.75
CA LEU A 184 -13.03 -4.70 14.98
C LEU A 184 -13.01 -3.61 16.06
N MET A 185 -12.58 -2.39 15.71
CA MET A 185 -12.54 -1.26 16.64
C MET A 185 -13.93 -0.90 17.17
N ALA A 186 -14.93 -0.83 16.30
CA ALA A 186 -16.31 -0.54 16.71
C ALA A 186 -16.84 -1.60 17.68
N HIS A 187 -16.56 -2.87 17.42
CA HIS A 187 -16.92 -3.98 18.30
C HIS A 187 -16.24 -3.87 19.68
N LEU A 188 -14.92 -3.63 19.72
CA LEU A 188 -14.16 -3.50 20.97
C LEU A 188 -14.55 -2.27 21.79
N LEU A 189 -15.08 -1.22 21.15
CA LEU A 189 -15.56 -0.01 21.80
C LEU A 189 -17.05 -0.06 22.16
N GLU A 190 -17.75 -1.16 21.83
CA GLU A 190 -19.20 -1.33 22.02
C GLU A 190 -20.04 -0.19 21.40
N VAL A 191 -19.63 0.27 20.21
CA VAL A 191 -20.35 1.31 19.45
C VAL A 191 -20.97 0.73 18.19
N GLU A 192 -22.10 1.31 17.78
CA GLU A 192 -22.74 0.96 16.52
C GLU A 192 -21.84 1.40 15.35
N PRO A 193 -21.37 0.47 14.49
CA PRO A 193 -20.54 0.83 13.35
C PRO A 193 -21.37 1.53 12.26
N ALA A 194 -20.76 2.48 11.57
CA ALA A 194 -21.27 2.95 10.28
C ALA A 194 -21.15 1.82 9.23
N GLN A 195 -21.90 1.94 8.14
CA GLN A 195 -21.78 1.03 7.01
C GLN A 195 -20.40 1.18 6.35
N THR A 196 -19.66 0.08 6.26
CA THR A 196 -18.33 0.00 5.62
C THR A 196 -18.17 -1.35 4.91
N ASP A 197 -17.09 -1.51 4.15
CA ASP A 197 -16.71 -2.80 3.53
C ASP A 197 -16.07 -3.78 4.54
N GLY A 198 -15.86 -3.36 5.79
CA GLY A 198 -15.31 -4.18 6.86
C GLY A 198 -16.29 -5.26 7.34
N ASN A 199 -15.78 -6.45 7.64
CA ASN A 199 -16.57 -7.55 8.18
C ASN A 199 -15.92 -8.09 9.46
N LEU A 200 -16.61 -7.92 10.59
CA LEU A 200 -16.15 -8.39 11.89
C LEU A 200 -15.88 -9.90 11.90
N ASN A 201 -16.66 -10.71 11.17
CA ASN A 201 -16.50 -12.15 11.15
C ASN A 201 -15.16 -12.60 10.57
N THR A 202 -14.52 -11.78 9.73
CA THR A 202 -13.18 -12.09 9.21
C THR A 202 -12.14 -12.09 10.33
N VAL A 203 -12.31 -11.22 11.34
CA VAL A 203 -11.30 -10.95 12.36
C VAL A 203 -11.71 -11.40 13.76
N SER A 204 -12.99 -11.65 14.04
CA SER A 204 -13.50 -12.01 15.37
C SER A 204 -12.86 -13.28 15.96
N VAL A 205 -12.30 -14.16 15.11
CA VAL A 205 -11.55 -15.34 15.56
C VAL A 205 -10.35 -15.00 16.45
N MET A 206 -9.80 -13.78 16.39
CA MET A 206 -8.71 -13.34 17.27
C MET A 206 -9.17 -12.91 18.66
N LEU A 207 -10.47 -12.73 18.87
CA LEU A 207 -11.07 -12.30 20.14
C LEU A 207 -11.35 -13.49 21.06
N LYS A 208 -11.34 -13.23 22.37
CA LYS A 208 -11.85 -14.17 23.38
C LYS A 208 -13.36 -14.29 23.25
N GLN A 209 -13.88 -15.46 23.62
CA GLN A 209 -15.32 -15.70 23.74
C GLN A 209 -15.82 -15.21 25.10
#